data_AF-A0A8H5U843-F1
#
_entry.id   AF-A0A8H5U843-F1
#
_cell.length_a   1.000
_cell.length_b   1.000
_cell.length_c   1.000
_cell.angle_alpha   90.00
_cell.angle_beta   90.00
_cell.angle_gamma   90.00
#
_symmetry.space_group_name_H-M   'P 1'
#
loop_
_entity.id
_entity.type
_entity.pdbx_description
1 polymer ?
#
loop_
_entity_poly.entity_id
_entity_poly.type
_entity_poly.pdbx_seq_one_letter_code
_entity_poly.pdbx_strand_id
1 'polypeptide(L)'
;MSSFIPRGIRSISALPKRANWAPATMRPLAQPVARRFFATTTQEQPRLRLGSTAPNFKALTTHGEIDFHKFIGNSWTILFSHPADFTPVCTTELGAFAKLKPEFDKRGVKMIGLSANDLTSHDKWVDDINEVSNTNLQFPIIADADRKVAFLYDMISQEDLDNIAEKGIAFTIRSVFVIDPSKKIRLTMMYPASTGRNSAEVLRVIDSLQTGDKKGVVTPIDWQVGDDVIVPPSVSTEDAKKKFGDVKEVKPYLRFTKA
;
A
#
# COMPACT_ATOMS: atom_id res chain seq x y z
N MET A 1 14.53 -62.33 -57.16
CA MET A 1 13.47 -61.62 -57.92
C MET A 1 12.43 -61.17 -56.92
N SER A 2 11.80 -60.03 -56.97
CA SER A 2 11.92 -58.81 -57.76
C SER A 2 10.87 -57.90 -57.12
N SER A 3 11.14 -56.61 -57.08
CA SER A 3 10.14 -55.56 -57.00
C SER A 3 8.89 -55.86 -57.84
N PHE A 4 7.74 -55.28 -57.48
CA PHE A 4 6.95 -54.38 -58.35
C PHE A 4 5.57 -54.08 -57.72
N ILE A 5 5.30 -52.79 -57.51
CA ILE A 5 3.95 -52.21 -57.41
C ILE A 5 3.48 -51.93 -58.85
N PRO A 6 2.18 -51.97 -59.19
CA PRO A 6 1.48 -50.67 -59.39
C PRO A 6 -0.05 -50.63 -59.12
N ARG A 7 -0.46 -49.48 -58.53
CA ARG A 7 -1.54 -48.51 -58.87
C ARG A 7 -2.94 -48.93 -59.38
N GLY A 8 -3.95 -48.23 -58.82
CA GLY A 8 -5.20 -47.79 -59.48
C GLY A 8 -6.39 -47.63 -58.50
N ILE A 9 -6.72 -46.45 -57.94
CA ILE A 9 -7.75 -45.45 -58.38
C ILE A 9 -9.16 -46.10 -58.51
N ARG A 10 -10.28 -45.73 -57.86
CA ARG A 10 -10.92 -44.44 -57.47
C ARG A 10 -12.13 -44.78 -56.57
N SER A 11 -12.54 -43.88 -55.67
CA SER A 11 -13.95 -43.53 -55.45
C SER A 11 -14.06 -42.41 -54.42
N ILE A 12 -14.67 -41.30 -54.85
CA ILE A 12 -14.99 -40.11 -54.08
C ILE A 12 -16.34 -40.35 -53.41
N SER A 13 -16.44 -40.24 -52.09
CA SER A 13 -17.72 -40.07 -51.40
C SER A 13 -17.74 -38.76 -50.63
N ALA A 14 -18.84 -38.03 -50.81
CA ALA A 14 -19.02 -36.65 -50.44
C ALA A 14 -19.13 -36.44 -48.91
N LEU A 15 -18.55 -35.32 -48.44
CA LEU A 15 -18.72 -34.79 -47.09
C LEU A 15 -20.16 -34.30 -46.87
N PRO A 16 -20.80 -34.56 -45.70
CA PRO A 16 -22.00 -33.84 -45.32
C PRO A 16 -21.66 -32.42 -44.84
N LYS A 17 -22.54 -31.48 -45.19
CA LYS A 17 -22.45 -30.04 -44.91
C LYS A 17 -22.36 -29.76 -43.40
N ARG A 18 -21.43 -28.89 -43.01
CA ARG A 18 -21.38 -28.30 -41.65
C ARG A 18 -22.68 -27.58 -41.34
N ALA A 19 -23.36 -27.98 -40.26
CA ALA A 19 -24.42 -27.19 -39.67
C ALA A 19 -23.80 -25.97 -38.96
N ASN A 20 -24.24 -24.77 -39.35
CA ASN A 20 -23.89 -23.52 -38.66
C ASN A 20 -24.55 -23.53 -37.28
N TRP A 21 -23.76 -23.76 -36.23
CA TRP A 21 -24.15 -23.45 -34.87
C TRP A 21 -23.75 -21.99 -34.61
N ALA A 22 -24.74 -21.09 -34.55
CA ALA A 22 -24.53 -19.77 -33.96
C ALA A 22 -24.20 -19.94 -32.47
N PRO A 23 -23.24 -19.19 -31.90
CA PRO A 23 -22.97 -19.28 -30.48
C PRO A 23 -24.22 -18.78 -29.72
N ALA A 24 -24.78 -19.64 -28.89
CA ALA A 24 -25.80 -19.23 -27.94
C ALA A 24 -25.24 -18.06 -27.13
N THR A 25 -25.92 -16.91 -27.18
CA THR A 25 -25.63 -15.78 -26.31
C THR A 25 -25.87 -16.25 -24.88
N MET A 26 -24.80 -16.57 -24.16
CA MET A 26 -24.88 -16.84 -22.73
C MET A 26 -25.41 -15.57 -22.07
N ARG A 27 -26.68 -15.62 -21.65
CA ARG A 27 -27.19 -14.67 -20.66
C ARG A 27 -26.27 -14.76 -19.44
N PRO A 28 -25.79 -13.65 -18.89
CA PRO A 28 -24.99 -13.70 -17.68
C PRO A 28 -25.85 -14.35 -16.59
N LEU A 29 -25.35 -15.44 -16.01
CA LEU A 29 -25.97 -16.09 -14.87
C LEU A 29 -26.15 -15.03 -13.77
N ALA A 30 -27.38 -14.87 -13.29
CA ALA A 30 -27.66 -14.00 -12.17
C ALA A 30 -26.78 -14.41 -10.99
N GLN A 31 -25.97 -13.48 -10.49
CA GLN A 31 -25.07 -13.75 -9.37
C GLN A 31 -25.90 -14.10 -8.12
N PRO A 32 -25.50 -15.10 -7.33
CA PRO A 32 -26.25 -15.49 -6.14
C PRO A 32 -26.19 -14.36 -5.09
N VAL A 33 -27.29 -14.19 -4.36
CA VAL A 33 -27.57 -13.17 -3.33
C VAL A 33 -26.70 -13.33 -2.05
N ALA A 34 -25.57 -14.03 -2.14
CA ALA A 34 -24.64 -14.25 -1.03
C ALA A 34 -23.59 -13.12 -0.95
N ARG A 35 -24.01 -11.86 -0.99
CA ARG A 35 -23.11 -10.71 -0.84
C ARG A 35 -23.18 -10.17 0.59
N ARG A 36 -22.81 -11.01 1.56
CA ARG A 36 -22.53 -10.53 2.91
C ARG A 36 -21.02 -10.52 3.08
N PHE A 37 -20.48 -9.32 3.31
CA PHE A 37 -19.17 -9.02 3.92
C PHE A 37 -18.02 -8.48 3.05
N PHE A 38 -18.06 -8.45 1.71
CA PHE A 38 -17.03 -7.73 0.92
C PHE A 38 -17.62 -6.93 -0.24
N ALA A 39 -17.20 -5.67 -0.35
CA ALA A 39 -17.58 -4.76 -1.43
C ALA A 39 -16.79 -5.01 -2.74
N THR A 40 -15.62 -5.67 -2.67
CA THR A 40 -14.69 -5.92 -3.78
C THR A 40 -14.19 -7.36 -3.77
N THR A 41 -14.06 -7.97 -4.95
CA THR A 41 -13.44 -9.30 -5.10
C THR A 41 -11.92 -9.19 -5.24
N THR A 42 -11.17 -10.26 -4.95
CA THR A 42 -9.71 -10.31 -5.14
C THR A 42 -9.29 -9.96 -6.58
N GLN A 43 -10.10 -10.32 -7.58
CA GLN A 43 -9.87 -9.96 -8.99
C GLN A 43 -10.02 -8.45 -9.27
N GLU A 44 -10.74 -7.72 -8.42
CA GLU A 44 -10.98 -6.27 -8.55
C GLU A 44 -9.98 -5.43 -7.74
N GLN A 45 -9.09 -6.05 -6.95
CA GLN A 45 -8.08 -5.32 -6.17
C GLN A 45 -7.03 -4.68 -7.10
N PRO A 46 -6.75 -3.37 -6.97
CA PRO A 46 -5.76 -2.72 -7.79
C PRO A 46 -4.34 -3.17 -7.41
N ARG A 47 -3.50 -3.38 -8.42
CA ARG A 47 -2.06 -3.61 -8.19
C ARG A 47 -1.39 -2.31 -7.80
N LEU A 48 -1.04 -2.16 -6.52
CA LEU A 48 -0.34 -0.98 -6.02
C LEU A 48 1.17 -1.14 -6.15
N ARG A 49 1.81 -0.16 -6.79
CA ARG A 49 3.27 -0.05 -6.94
C ARG A 49 3.74 1.33 -6.51
N LEU A 50 5.03 1.48 -6.21
CA LEU A 50 5.64 2.80 -6.07
C LEU A 50 5.37 3.64 -7.34
N GLY A 51 4.99 4.90 -7.15
CA GLY A 51 4.57 5.82 -8.22
C GLY A 51 3.12 5.67 -8.67
N SER A 52 2.39 4.66 -8.19
CA SER A 52 0.94 4.55 -8.44
C SER A 52 0.19 5.68 -7.77
N THR A 53 -0.88 6.16 -8.39
CA THR A 53 -1.82 7.04 -7.69
C THR A 53 -2.53 6.23 -6.61
N ALA A 54 -2.48 6.69 -5.36
CA ALA A 54 -3.20 6.11 -4.24
C ALA A 54 -4.70 6.06 -4.56
N PRO A 55 -5.38 4.90 -4.44
CA PRO A 55 -6.81 4.81 -4.69
C PRO A 55 -7.62 5.81 -3.85
N ASN A 56 -8.57 6.52 -4.46
CA ASN A 56 -9.47 7.37 -3.67
C ASN A 56 -10.62 6.54 -3.09
N PHE A 57 -11.06 6.89 -1.89
CA PHE A 57 -12.22 6.28 -1.24
C PHE A 57 -12.92 7.30 -0.34
N LYS A 58 -14.16 6.96 0.04
CA LYS A 58 -14.87 7.61 1.14
C LYS A 58 -15.03 6.61 2.27
N ALA A 59 -14.82 7.05 3.50
CA ALA A 59 -14.94 6.21 4.67
C ALA A 59 -15.37 7.01 5.90
N LEU A 60 -15.92 6.31 6.89
CA LEU A 60 -16.16 6.83 8.23
C LEU A 60 -14.88 6.72 9.05
N THR A 61 -14.60 7.76 9.84
CA THR A 61 -13.47 7.79 10.77
C THR A 61 -13.92 8.31 12.13
N THR A 62 -13.08 8.15 13.15
CA THR A 62 -13.27 8.76 14.47
C THR A 62 -13.39 10.29 14.43
N HIS A 63 -12.97 10.95 13.34
CA HIS A 63 -13.10 12.40 13.15
C HIS A 63 -14.20 12.77 12.13
N GLY A 64 -15.11 11.84 11.83
CA GLY A 64 -16.19 12.00 10.85
C GLY A 64 -15.88 11.41 9.48
N GLU A 65 -16.77 11.66 8.52
CA GLU A 65 -16.63 11.19 7.14
C GLU A 65 -15.49 11.88 6.39
N ILE A 66 -14.77 11.12 5.57
CA ILE A 66 -13.71 11.64 4.71
C ILE A 66 -13.89 11.24 3.25
N ASP A 67 -13.34 12.07 2.37
CA ASP A 67 -12.88 11.68 1.03
C ASP A 67 -11.35 11.68 1.10
N PHE A 68 -10.71 10.55 0.78
CA PHE A 68 -9.30 10.35 1.10
C PHE A 68 -8.37 11.32 0.34
N HIS A 69 -8.67 11.63 -0.92
CA HIS A 69 -7.88 12.61 -1.68
C HIS A 69 -8.07 14.02 -1.16
N LYS A 70 -9.29 14.39 -0.71
CA LYS A 70 -9.51 15.66 -0.02
C LYS A 70 -8.79 15.72 1.32
N PHE A 71 -8.78 14.61 2.08
CA PHE A 71 -8.03 14.49 3.33
C PHE A 71 -6.53 14.72 3.10
N ILE A 72 -5.93 14.06 2.09
CA ILE A 72 -4.53 14.27 1.73
C ILE A 72 -4.29 15.75 1.35
N GLY A 73 -5.15 16.34 0.51
CA GLY A 73 -5.03 17.75 0.11
C GLY A 73 -3.67 18.02 -0.57
N ASN A 74 -2.90 18.98 -0.08
CA ASN A 74 -1.53 19.26 -0.55
C ASN A 74 -0.45 18.80 0.44
N SER A 75 -0.78 17.85 1.32
CA SER A 75 0.13 17.36 2.36
C SER A 75 0.67 15.98 2.01
N TRP A 76 1.83 15.64 2.58
CA TRP A 76 2.24 14.25 2.70
C TRP A 76 1.26 13.53 3.62
N THR A 77 1.03 12.24 3.39
CA THR A 77 0.09 11.44 4.19
C THR A 77 0.63 10.04 4.44
N ILE A 78 0.48 9.59 5.69
CA ILE A 78 0.71 8.21 6.09
C ILE A 78 -0.65 7.57 6.33
N LEU A 79 -0.97 6.55 5.54
CA LEU A 79 -2.08 5.62 5.79
C LEU A 79 -1.48 4.33 6.36
N PHE A 80 -1.91 3.92 7.54
CA PHE A 80 -1.40 2.70 8.16
C PHE A 80 -2.53 1.87 8.77
N SER A 81 -2.41 0.55 8.69
CA SER A 81 -3.40 -0.38 9.23
C SER A 81 -2.90 -1.07 10.50
N HIS A 82 -3.83 -1.59 11.30
CA HIS A 82 -3.56 -2.50 12.41
C HIS A 82 -4.63 -3.61 12.46
N PRO A 83 -4.27 -4.86 12.82
CA PRO A 83 -5.20 -5.99 12.72
C PRO A 83 -6.56 -5.80 13.39
N ALA A 84 -6.57 -5.40 14.66
CA ALA A 84 -7.78 -5.24 15.44
C ALA A 84 -7.54 -4.33 16.65
N ASP A 85 -8.59 -3.63 17.06
CA ASP A 85 -8.66 -2.92 18.34
C ASP A 85 -8.57 -3.91 19.52
N PHE A 86 -8.26 -3.40 20.71
CA PHE A 86 -8.12 -4.20 21.95
C PHE A 86 -7.09 -5.34 21.84
N THR A 87 -6.02 -5.16 21.05
CA THR A 87 -4.91 -6.12 20.94
C THR A 87 -3.57 -5.49 21.34
N PRO A 88 -2.69 -6.24 22.02
CA PRO A 88 -1.57 -5.65 22.77
C PRO A 88 -0.56 -4.90 21.89
N VAL A 89 -0.17 -5.49 20.76
CA VAL A 89 0.80 -4.85 19.85
C VAL A 89 0.19 -3.63 19.16
N CYS A 90 -1.11 -3.65 18.84
CA CYS A 90 -1.76 -2.49 18.22
C CYS A 90 -1.83 -1.31 19.20
N THR A 91 -2.10 -1.58 20.48
CA THR A 91 -2.16 -0.54 21.53
C THR A 91 -0.80 0.15 21.68
N THR A 92 0.30 -0.63 21.70
CA THR A 92 1.65 -0.05 21.80
C THR A 92 2.02 0.76 20.56
N GLU A 93 1.65 0.30 19.37
CA GLU A 93 1.95 1.01 18.10
C GLU A 93 1.21 2.34 17.98
N LEU A 94 -0.11 2.35 18.19
CA LEU A 94 -0.90 3.58 18.06
C LEU A 94 -0.50 4.59 19.14
N GLY A 95 -0.17 4.14 20.35
CA GLY A 95 0.40 4.98 21.39
C GLY A 95 1.74 5.60 21.01
N ALA A 96 2.64 4.82 20.40
CA ALA A 96 3.93 5.32 19.92
C ALA A 96 3.77 6.34 18.78
N PHE A 97 2.86 6.07 17.83
CA PHE A 97 2.55 7.02 16.75
C PHE A 97 1.87 8.28 17.28
N ALA A 98 0.99 8.19 18.28
CA ALA A 98 0.37 9.35 18.91
C ALA A 98 1.42 10.26 19.56
N LYS A 99 2.40 9.70 20.26
CA LYS A 99 3.54 10.46 20.81
C LYS A 99 4.39 11.14 19.75
N LEU A 100 4.58 10.49 18.59
CA LEU A 100 5.37 11.05 17.48
C LEU A 100 4.57 11.97 16.56
N LYS A 101 3.24 12.09 16.73
CA LYS A 101 2.39 12.94 15.90
C LYS A 101 2.92 14.38 15.74
N PRO A 102 3.44 15.07 16.79
CA PRO A 102 4.03 16.40 16.62
C PRO A 102 5.24 16.42 15.65
N GLU A 103 6.02 15.35 15.58
CA GLU A 103 7.15 15.24 14.64
C GLU A 103 6.69 15.08 13.19
N PHE A 104 5.58 14.36 12.97
CA PHE A 104 4.94 14.28 11.65
C PHE A 104 4.31 15.63 11.25
N ASP A 105 3.69 16.33 12.19
CA ASP A 105 3.12 17.67 11.96
C ASP A 105 4.19 18.70 11.56
N LYS A 106 5.36 18.69 12.21
CA LYS A 106 6.52 19.52 11.83
C LYS A 106 6.97 19.31 10.38
N ARG A 107 6.72 18.12 9.82
CA ARG A 107 7.07 17.74 8.43
C ARG A 107 5.90 17.93 7.47
N GLY A 108 4.77 18.47 7.93
CA GLY A 108 3.56 18.63 7.12
C GLY A 108 2.94 17.31 6.68
N VAL A 109 3.10 16.26 7.50
CA VAL A 109 2.57 14.91 7.24
C VAL A 109 1.28 14.69 8.02
N LYS A 110 0.20 14.36 7.30
CA LYS A 110 -1.05 13.88 7.89
C LYS A 110 -0.94 12.39 8.17
N MET A 111 -1.56 11.95 9.27
CA MET A 111 -1.62 10.54 9.63
C MET A 111 -3.07 10.08 9.66
N ILE A 112 -3.31 8.83 9.27
CA ILE A 112 -4.61 8.18 9.38
C ILE A 112 -4.41 6.67 9.59
N GLY A 113 -5.01 6.17 10.66
CA GLY A 113 -5.05 4.74 10.99
C GLY A 113 -6.22 4.03 10.31
N LEU A 114 -6.20 2.71 10.32
CA LEU A 114 -7.28 1.86 9.81
C LEU A 114 -7.28 0.50 10.50
N SER A 115 -8.45 0.02 10.89
CA SER A 115 -8.68 -1.42 11.10
C SER A 115 -10.06 -1.81 10.61
N ALA A 116 -10.32 -3.12 10.64
CA ALA A 116 -11.60 -3.67 10.22
C ALA A 116 -12.67 -3.69 11.32
N ASN A 117 -12.51 -2.84 12.34
CA ASN A 117 -13.46 -2.58 13.41
C ASN A 117 -14.46 -1.46 13.03
N ASP A 118 -15.49 -1.26 13.84
CA ASP A 118 -16.43 -0.15 13.71
C ASP A 118 -16.04 1.07 14.57
N LEU A 119 -16.75 2.18 14.41
CA LEU A 119 -16.49 3.41 15.17
C LEU A 119 -16.68 3.23 16.68
N THR A 120 -17.65 2.42 17.10
CA THR A 120 -17.93 2.23 18.54
C THR A 120 -16.77 1.52 19.24
N SER A 121 -16.13 0.59 18.54
CA SER A 121 -14.90 -0.08 18.97
C SER A 121 -13.75 0.91 19.09
N HIS A 122 -13.53 1.74 18.06
CA HIS A 122 -12.45 2.74 18.07
C HIS A 122 -12.59 3.73 19.22
N ASP A 123 -13.77 4.30 19.41
CA ASP A 123 -13.99 5.35 20.41
C ASP A 123 -13.62 4.87 21.82
N LYS A 124 -13.99 3.64 22.16
CA LYS A 124 -13.63 3.03 23.45
C LYS A 124 -12.15 2.70 23.55
N TRP A 125 -11.55 2.20 22.46
CA TRP A 125 -10.16 1.77 22.48
C TRP A 125 -9.15 2.94 22.46
N VAL A 126 -9.55 4.10 21.94
CA VAL A 126 -8.75 5.33 22.02
C VAL A 126 -8.48 5.73 23.47
N ASP A 127 -9.45 5.55 24.37
CA ASP A 127 -9.27 5.81 25.80
C ASP A 127 -8.19 4.89 26.40
N ASP A 128 -8.25 3.58 26.12
CA ASP A 128 -7.22 2.62 26.57
C ASP A 128 -5.82 2.99 26.04
N ILE A 129 -5.70 3.39 24.78
CA ILE A 129 -4.41 3.81 24.18
C ILE A 129 -3.86 5.02 24.92
N ASN A 130 -4.71 6.03 25.15
CA ASN A 130 -4.33 7.28 25.79
C ASN A 130 -3.89 7.04 27.24
N GLU A 131 -4.62 6.21 27.98
CA GLU A 131 -4.29 5.80 29.35
C GLU A 131 -2.97 5.03 29.39
N VAL A 132 -2.88 3.90 28.68
CA VAL A 132 -1.73 2.98 28.75
C VAL A 132 -0.45 3.65 28.25
N SER A 133 -0.56 4.48 27.21
CA SER A 133 0.60 5.13 26.61
C SER A 133 0.90 6.49 27.21
N ASN A 134 0.07 7.04 28.12
CA ASN A 134 0.15 8.42 28.59
C ASN A 134 0.32 9.40 27.40
N THR A 135 -0.66 9.39 26.51
CA THR A 135 -0.65 10.16 25.28
C THR A 135 -2.04 10.69 24.96
N ASN A 136 -2.14 11.43 23.85
CA ASN A 136 -3.40 11.86 23.29
C ASN A 136 -3.38 11.55 21.79
N LEU A 137 -4.17 10.58 21.36
CA LEU A 137 -4.31 10.20 19.96
C LEU A 137 -5.09 11.28 19.22
N GLN A 138 -4.47 11.86 18.19
CA GLN A 138 -4.98 13.06 17.49
C GLN A 138 -5.14 12.87 15.98
N PHE A 139 -4.95 11.65 15.48
CA PHE A 139 -5.19 11.32 14.07
C PHE A 139 -6.44 10.44 13.94
N PRO A 140 -7.19 10.55 12.83
CA PRO A 140 -8.36 9.72 12.62
C PRO A 140 -8.00 8.24 12.45
N ILE A 141 -8.91 7.36 12.87
CA ILE A 141 -8.88 5.93 12.57
C ILE A 141 -10.08 5.61 11.68
N ILE A 142 -9.84 4.99 10.53
CA ILE A 142 -10.87 4.54 9.59
C ILE A 142 -11.53 3.27 10.13
N ALA A 143 -12.86 3.30 10.20
CA ALA A 143 -13.69 2.13 10.48
C ALA A 143 -14.00 1.40 9.16
N ASP A 144 -13.30 0.29 8.91
CA ASP A 144 -13.38 -0.49 7.67
C ASP A 144 -14.04 -1.87 7.91
N ALA A 145 -15.19 -1.89 8.56
CA ALA A 145 -15.89 -3.12 8.96
C ALA A 145 -16.26 -4.05 7.77
N ASP A 146 -16.42 -3.51 6.55
CA ASP A 146 -16.64 -4.26 5.32
C ASP A 146 -15.35 -4.56 4.52
N ARG A 147 -14.20 -4.18 5.10
CA ARG A 147 -12.83 -4.34 4.57
C ARG A 147 -12.63 -3.71 3.19
N LYS A 148 -13.46 -2.75 2.80
CA LYS A 148 -13.40 -2.18 1.46
C LYS A 148 -12.07 -1.47 1.22
N VAL A 149 -11.61 -0.69 2.19
CA VAL A 149 -10.34 0.04 2.07
C VAL A 149 -9.16 -0.93 2.23
N ALA A 150 -9.26 -1.90 3.14
CA ALA A 150 -8.26 -2.94 3.32
C ALA A 150 -8.03 -3.76 2.05
N PHE A 151 -9.08 -4.14 1.33
CA PHE A 151 -8.94 -4.78 0.01
C PHE A 151 -8.36 -3.83 -1.02
N LEU A 152 -8.82 -2.58 -1.07
CA LEU A 152 -8.34 -1.57 -2.02
C LEU A 152 -6.84 -1.28 -1.87
N TYR A 153 -6.30 -1.45 -0.67
CA TYR A 153 -4.90 -1.23 -0.33
C TYR A 153 -4.08 -2.49 -0.07
N ASP A 154 -4.59 -3.67 -0.44
CA ASP A 154 -3.88 -4.95 -0.29
C ASP A 154 -3.37 -5.18 1.15
N MET A 155 -4.23 -4.88 2.12
CA MET A 155 -3.93 -4.95 3.56
C MET A 155 -4.43 -6.25 4.20
N ILE A 156 -4.83 -7.26 3.44
CA ILE A 156 -5.27 -8.57 3.96
C ILE A 156 -4.20 -9.61 3.63
N SER A 157 -3.86 -10.49 4.58
CA SER A 157 -2.87 -11.54 4.34
C SER A 157 -3.44 -12.61 3.39
N GLN A 158 -2.56 -13.30 2.65
CA GLN A 158 -2.99 -14.44 1.83
C GLN A 158 -3.66 -15.53 2.66
N GLU A 159 -3.15 -15.81 3.87
CA GLU A 159 -3.74 -16.79 4.80
C GLU A 159 -5.18 -16.41 5.18
N ASP A 160 -5.44 -15.12 5.45
CA ASP A 160 -6.79 -14.65 5.78
C ASP A 160 -7.72 -14.71 4.57
N LEU A 161 -7.22 -14.46 3.35
CA LEU A 161 -8.00 -14.62 2.11
C LEU A 161 -8.39 -16.09 1.88
N ASP A 162 -7.45 -17.01 2.05
CA ASP A 162 -7.67 -18.44 1.81
C ASP A 162 -8.67 -19.03 2.81
N ASN A 163 -8.61 -18.57 4.07
CA ASN A 163 -9.46 -19.08 5.16
C ASN A 163 -10.76 -18.29 5.37
N ILE A 164 -11.05 -17.30 4.51
CA ILE A 164 -12.15 -16.36 4.70
C ILE A 164 -13.52 -17.05 4.70
N ALA A 165 -13.66 -18.11 3.90
CA ALA A 165 -14.89 -18.90 3.81
C ALA A 165 -15.21 -19.65 5.11
N GLU A 166 -14.18 -19.99 5.89
CA GLU A 166 -14.30 -20.74 7.14
C GLU A 166 -14.37 -19.81 8.36
N LYS A 167 -13.48 -18.80 8.42
CA LYS A 167 -13.35 -17.88 9.55
C LYS A 167 -14.34 -16.71 9.50
N GLY A 168 -14.88 -16.39 8.33
CA GLY A 168 -15.88 -15.33 8.12
C GLY A 168 -15.40 -13.89 8.33
N ILE A 169 -14.18 -13.69 8.86
CA ILE A 169 -13.63 -12.39 9.23
C ILE A 169 -12.15 -12.36 8.81
N ALA A 170 -11.78 -11.36 8.01
CA ALA A 170 -10.37 -11.06 7.70
C ALA A 170 -9.90 -9.85 8.51
N PHE A 171 -8.74 -9.98 9.14
CA PHE A 171 -8.04 -8.87 9.80
C PHE A 171 -7.03 -8.25 8.85
N THR A 172 -6.67 -6.99 9.08
CA THR A 172 -5.62 -6.37 8.28
C THR A 172 -4.23 -6.78 8.78
N ILE A 173 -3.26 -6.85 7.88
CA ILE A 173 -1.84 -6.82 8.27
C ILE A 173 -1.44 -5.42 8.75
N ARG A 174 -0.19 -5.25 9.19
CA ARG A 174 0.35 -3.97 9.65
C ARG A 174 1.04 -3.24 8.48
N SER A 175 0.23 -2.66 7.60
CA SER A 175 0.74 -1.93 6.43
C SER A 175 0.99 -0.46 6.75
N VAL A 176 1.94 0.15 6.04
CA VAL A 176 2.18 1.60 6.03
C VAL A 176 2.35 2.03 4.59
N PHE A 177 1.55 3.00 4.16
CA PHE A 177 1.65 3.68 2.88
C PHE A 177 2.08 5.12 3.11
N VAL A 178 3.23 5.50 2.55
CA VAL A 178 3.66 6.90 2.49
C VAL A 178 3.25 7.47 1.15
N ILE A 179 2.41 8.51 1.19
CA ILE A 179 1.77 9.12 0.01
C ILE A 179 2.18 10.60 -0.06
N ASP A 180 2.61 11.05 -1.23
CA ASP A 180 3.00 12.44 -1.45
C ASP A 180 1.80 13.37 -1.77
N PRO A 181 2.01 14.70 -1.80
CA PRO A 181 0.95 15.66 -2.15
C PRO A 181 0.31 15.40 -3.53
N SER A 182 1.04 14.80 -4.46
CA SER A 182 0.56 14.40 -5.79
C SER A 182 -0.21 13.08 -5.79
N LYS A 183 -0.58 12.58 -4.59
CA LYS A 183 -1.28 11.32 -4.35
C LYS A 183 -0.50 10.10 -4.82
N LYS A 184 0.82 10.19 -4.97
CA LYS A 184 1.64 9.06 -5.39
C LYS A 184 2.11 8.25 -4.19
N ILE A 185 2.03 6.94 -4.28
CA ILE A 185 2.61 6.03 -3.29
C ILE A 185 4.13 6.09 -3.43
N ARG A 186 4.83 6.52 -2.38
CA ARG A 186 6.29 6.72 -2.36
C ARG A 186 7.03 5.61 -1.64
N LEU A 187 6.37 4.98 -0.67
CA LEU A 187 6.93 3.86 0.07
C LEU A 187 5.79 3.02 0.66
N THR A 188 6.00 1.71 0.71
CA THR A 188 5.12 0.75 1.37
C THR A 188 5.93 -0.13 2.31
N MET A 189 5.44 -0.33 3.53
CA MET A 189 5.96 -1.33 4.48
C MET A 189 4.84 -2.28 4.86
N MET A 190 5.14 -3.58 4.90
CA MET A 190 4.16 -4.62 5.21
C MET A 190 4.73 -5.52 6.30
N TYR A 191 4.07 -5.52 7.46
CA TYR A 191 4.44 -6.33 8.61
C TYR A 191 3.30 -7.31 8.92
N PRO A 192 3.60 -8.57 9.32
CA PRO A 192 2.57 -9.48 9.79
C PRO A 192 2.01 -8.99 11.14
N ALA A 193 0.86 -9.54 11.54
CA ALA A 193 0.24 -9.19 12.82
C ALA A 193 1.17 -9.45 14.02
N SER A 194 2.08 -10.42 13.92
CA SER A 194 3.04 -10.82 14.97
C SER A 194 4.23 -9.87 15.14
N THR A 195 4.45 -8.89 14.26
CA THR A 195 5.64 -8.03 14.31
C THR A 195 5.26 -6.56 14.41
N GLY A 196 5.50 -5.95 15.56
CA GLY A 196 5.33 -4.50 15.74
C GLY A 196 6.29 -3.69 14.88
N ARG A 197 5.83 -2.56 14.35
CA ARG A 197 6.58 -1.65 13.49
C ARG A 197 7.57 -0.81 14.29
N ASN A 198 8.64 -0.42 13.62
CA ASN A 198 9.54 0.61 14.12
C ASN A 198 9.03 2.00 13.72
N SER A 199 8.45 2.74 14.67
CA SER A 199 7.90 4.08 14.41
C SER A 199 8.97 5.12 14.04
N ALA A 200 10.20 4.95 14.53
CA ALA A 200 11.32 5.82 14.15
C ALA A 200 11.69 5.65 12.68
N GLU A 201 11.61 4.42 12.14
CA GLU A 201 11.85 4.20 10.71
C GLU A 201 10.78 4.87 9.84
N VAL A 202 9.50 4.82 10.26
CA VAL A 202 8.43 5.52 9.55
C VAL A 202 8.70 7.04 9.48
N LEU A 203 9.24 7.63 10.54
CA LEU A 203 9.63 9.04 10.54
C LEU A 203 10.87 9.30 9.68
N ARG A 204 11.91 8.45 9.80
CA ARG A 204 13.18 8.58 9.05
C ARG A 204 12.98 8.50 7.54
N VAL A 205 12.09 7.63 7.05
CA VAL A 205 11.81 7.55 5.61
C VAL A 205 11.08 8.78 5.08
N ILE A 206 10.26 9.46 5.90
CA ILE A 206 9.70 10.77 5.53
C ILE A 206 10.84 11.79 5.34
N ASP A 207 11.78 11.85 6.29
CA ASP A 207 12.92 12.75 6.20
C ASP A 207 13.75 12.47 4.95
N SER A 208 13.99 11.21 4.63
CA SER A 208 14.71 10.79 3.42
C SER A 208 13.98 11.22 2.14
N LEU A 209 12.69 10.90 2.02
CA LEU A 209 11.88 11.22 0.84
C LEU A 209 11.78 12.74 0.62
N GLN A 210 11.48 13.50 1.68
CA GLN A 210 11.36 14.95 1.59
C GLN A 210 12.71 15.63 1.31
N THR A 211 13.82 15.12 1.88
CA THR A 211 15.17 15.62 1.58
C THR A 211 15.54 15.37 0.13
N GLY A 212 15.27 14.17 -0.37
CA GLY A 212 15.51 13.81 -1.78
C GLY A 212 14.73 14.71 -2.74
N ASP A 213 13.43 14.90 -2.49
CA ASP A 213 12.56 15.72 -3.33
C ASP A 213 12.97 17.21 -3.30
N LYS A 214 13.30 17.75 -2.12
CA LYS A 214 13.64 19.17 -1.97
C LYS A 214 15.01 19.51 -2.53
N LYS A 215 15.99 18.62 -2.35
CA LYS A 215 17.41 18.92 -2.63
C LYS A 215 17.95 18.22 -3.87
N GLY A 216 17.24 17.24 -4.41
CA GLY A 216 17.70 16.43 -5.55
C GLY A 216 18.93 15.61 -5.19
N VAL A 217 18.91 14.97 -4.02
CA VAL A 217 19.97 14.12 -3.47
C VAL A 217 19.42 12.73 -3.14
N VAL A 218 20.30 11.78 -2.85
CA VAL A 218 19.92 10.42 -2.43
C VAL A 218 20.46 10.15 -1.03
N THR A 219 19.68 9.54 -0.14
CA THR A 219 20.16 9.18 1.20
C THR A 219 20.82 7.79 1.20
N PRO A 220 22.01 7.59 1.78
CA PRO A 220 22.64 6.29 1.90
C PRO A 220 21.91 5.33 2.85
N ILE A 221 22.42 4.10 2.95
CA ILE A 221 22.00 3.12 3.95
C ILE A 221 22.10 3.72 5.37
N ASP A 222 21.12 3.42 6.22
CA ASP A 222 21.01 3.85 7.61
C ASP A 222 21.05 5.37 7.87
N TRP A 223 20.92 6.19 6.81
CA TRP A 223 21.00 7.65 6.89
C TRP A 223 20.03 8.25 7.91
N GLN A 224 20.56 9.14 8.74
CA GLN A 224 19.82 10.03 9.63
C GLN A 224 19.97 11.50 9.21
N VAL A 225 19.05 12.35 9.68
CA VAL A 225 19.11 13.79 9.44
C VAL A 225 20.43 14.35 9.99
N GLY A 226 21.22 14.97 9.11
CA GLY A 226 22.55 15.53 9.44
C GLY A 226 23.72 14.74 8.85
N ASP A 227 23.49 13.47 8.50
CA ASP A 227 24.47 12.64 7.79
C ASP A 227 24.66 13.11 6.34
N ASP A 228 25.81 12.75 5.77
CA ASP A 228 26.12 13.02 4.37
C ASP A 228 25.11 12.31 3.45
N VAL A 229 24.74 12.99 2.36
CA VAL A 229 23.90 12.46 1.29
C VAL A 229 24.74 12.17 0.05
N ILE A 230 24.19 11.35 -0.84
CA ILE A 230 24.80 10.97 -2.10
C ILE A 230 24.35 11.92 -3.20
N VAL A 231 25.32 12.40 -3.97
CA VAL A 231 25.07 13.10 -5.24
C VAL A 231 24.57 12.08 -6.26
N PRO A 232 23.39 12.27 -6.88
CA PRO A 232 22.87 11.33 -7.86
C PRO A 232 23.86 11.08 -9.01
N PRO A 233 24.03 9.84 -9.49
CA PRO A 233 24.94 9.54 -10.60
C PRO A 233 24.67 10.33 -11.88
N SER A 234 23.43 10.79 -12.07
CA SER A 234 23.01 11.62 -13.21
C SER A 234 23.52 13.07 -13.16
N VAL A 235 24.06 13.53 -12.04
CA VAL A 235 24.57 14.90 -11.86
C VAL A 235 26.09 14.90 -12.01
N SER A 236 26.65 15.77 -12.86
CA SER A 236 28.10 15.91 -13.02
C SER A 236 28.77 16.37 -11.71
N THR A 237 30.06 16.11 -11.52
CA THR A 237 30.75 16.56 -10.29
C THR A 237 30.85 18.09 -10.26
N GLU A 238 30.98 18.72 -11.42
CA GLU A 238 31.00 20.18 -11.59
C GLU A 238 29.68 20.81 -11.14
N ASP A 239 28.55 20.28 -11.61
CA ASP A 239 27.23 20.83 -11.24
C ASP A 239 26.87 20.51 -9.79
N ALA A 240 27.30 19.36 -9.29
CA ALA A 240 27.18 19.02 -7.87
C ALA A 240 27.95 20.02 -6.99
N LYS A 241 29.19 20.37 -7.36
CA LYS A 241 29.98 21.36 -6.61
C LYS A 241 29.36 22.76 -6.67
N LYS A 242 28.81 23.17 -7.82
CA LYS A 242 28.08 24.44 -7.94
C LYS A 242 26.84 24.47 -7.05
N LYS A 243 26.12 23.35 -6.93
CA LYS A 243 24.85 23.27 -6.19
C LYS A 243 25.04 23.06 -4.69
N PHE A 244 25.96 22.18 -4.29
CA PHE A 244 26.12 21.70 -2.92
C PHE A 244 27.44 22.15 -2.26
N GLY A 245 28.35 22.77 -3.00
CA GLY A 245 29.66 23.17 -2.51
C GLY A 245 30.63 21.99 -2.46
N ASP A 246 31.04 21.60 -1.25
CA ASP A 246 32.00 20.51 -1.09
C ASP A 246 31.38 19.16 -1.45
N VAL A 247 32.08 18.43 -2.34
CA VAL A 247 31.73 17.09 -2.78
C VAL A 247 32.91 16.17 -2.54
N LYS A 248 32.73 15.19 -1.64
CA LYS A 248 33.70 14.13 -1.37
C LYS A 248 33.52 13.00 -2.37
N GLU A 249 34.44 12.88 -3.31
CA GLU A 249 34.44 11.82 -4.30
C GLU A 249 35.25 10.62 -3.81
N VAL A 250 34.58 9.49 -3.56
CA VAL A 250 35.23 8.21 -3.21
C VAL A 250 35.45 7.38 -4.47
N LYS A 251 34.48 7.40 -5.38
CA LYS A 251 34.51 6.87 -6.75
C LYS A 251 33.67 7.80 -7.65
N PRO A 252 33.83 7.74 -8.99
CA PRO A 252 33.03 8.57 -9.89
C PRO A 252 31.51 8.46 -9.68
N TYR A 253 31.02 7.28 -9.28
CA TYR A 253 29.60 7.04 -8.97
C TYR A 253 29.24 7.17 -7.49
N LEU A 254 30.22 7.27 -6.59
CA LEU A 254 30.04 7.30 -5.14
C LEU A 254 30.62 8.61 -4.59
N ARG A 255 29.75 9.62 -4.57
CA ARG A 255 30.08 11.00 -4.21
C ARG A 255 29.14 11.46 -3.11
N PHE A 256 29.71 12.04 -2.06
CA PHE A 256 28.98 12.51 -0.89
C PHE A 256 29.02 14.03 -0.80
N THR A 257 27.97 14.61 -0.24
CA THR A 257 27.88 16.03 0.09
C THR A 257 26.96 16.24 1.29
N LYS A 258 26.97 17.44 1.88
CA LYS A 258 26.01 17.78 2.94
C LYS A 258 24.64 18.01 2.34
N ALA A 259 23.60 17.48 3.00
CA ALA A 259 22.22 17.71 2.61
C ALA A 259 21.92 19.20 2.70
#